data_AF-A0A3Q7GD60-F1
#
_entry.id   AF-A0A3Q7GD60-F1
#
_cell.length_a   1.000
_cell.length_b   1.000
_cell.length_c   1.000
_cell.angle_alpha   90.00
_cell.angle_beta   90.00
_cell.angle_gamma   90.00
#
_symmetry.space_group_name_H-M   'P 1'
#
loop_
_entity.id
_entity.type
_entity.pdbx_description
1 polymer ?
#
loop_
_entity_poly.entity_id
_entity_poly.type
_entity_poly.pdbx_seq_one_letter_code
_entity_poly.pdbx_strand_id
1 'polypeptide(L)'
;MLRPKDADSKMRLDGPHSEVQPVFLDEISSSANGSSRREDGLLDNCGILSNNCLPCLASTVAPVEKRHSLSASSPSAKKKAAIKLPFKWKEENPVAALLSSKALLQRPIAGAQVPVCRLEKKMADSWSHIEPGTFRVRGENYFRDKKKVFAPNYAAYYPFGVDVFLSQRKIFHIARLVELPFIEQSGTLPPILVVNVQIPLYPTAIFQSETDGEGMSFVLYFKLSESYAKELPLHFQESIKRLIDDEVEKVKAFPVEHTAPFRERLKILGRVANMEELPLSAAERKLMHAYNEKPVLSRPQHEFYKGENYFEIDIDMHRFSYISRKGFETFLDRLKLCCLDVGLTIQGNKVEELPEQVLCCVRLNEIDYANYQQLGLE
;
A
#
# COMPACT_ATOMS: atom_id res chain seq x y z
N MET A 1 -34.69 53.33 -54.41
CA MET A 1 -35.42 52.60 -55.46
C MET A 1 -34.49 51.56 -56.08
N LEU A 2 -34.92 50.29 -56.09
CA LEU A 2 -34.65 49.18 -57.02
C LEU A 2 -33.31 49.18 -57.81
N ARG A 3 -32.33 48.29 -57.52
CA ARG A 3 -32.11 46.88 -57.99
C ARG A 3 -31.45 46.78 -59.40
N PRO A 4 -30.77 45.68 -59.85
CA PRO A 4 -30.40 44.39 -59.20
C PRO A 4 -29.10 43.64 -59.71
N LYS A 5 -28.90 42.41 -59.18
CA LYS A 5 -28.21 41.17 -59.72
C LYS A 5 -26.66 41.14 -59.79
N ASP A 6 -25.94 40.03 -59.60
CA ASP A 6 -26.14 38.64 -59.11
C ASP A 6 -24.72 38.01 -59.08
N ALA A 7 -24.40 37.14 -58.10
CA ALA A 7 -23.53 35.94 -58.19
C ALA A 7 -23.12 35.53 -56.74
N ASP A 8 -23.79 34.59 -56.04
CA ASP A 8 -23.84 33.12 -56.19
C ASP A 8 -22.76 32.37 -55.36
N SER A 9 -23.19 31.71 -54.28
CA SER A 9 -22.95 30.27 -54.03
C SER A 9 -23.48 29.84 -52.65
N LYS A 10 -24.35 28.82 -52.69
CA LYS A 10 -25.07 28.21 -51.58
C LYS A 10 -24.26 27.12 -50.88
N MET A 11 -24.54 27.00 -49.59
CA MET A 11 -24.29 25.86 -48.71
C MET A 11 -24.79 24.53 -49.29
N ARG A 12 -24.06 23.44 -49.01
CA ARG A 12 -24.58 22.08 -48.88
C ARG A 12 -24.12 21.50 -47.54
N LEU A 13 -25.08 20.95 -46.80
CA LEU A 13 -24.85 19.95 -45.75
C LEU A 13 -24.43 18.64 -46.40
N ASP A 14 -23.54 17.90 -45.74
CA ASP A 14 -23.65 16.44 -45.54
C ASP A 14 -22.62 15.96 -44.50
N GLY A 15 -23.04 15.06 -43.60
CA GLY A 15 -22.16 14.24 -42.75
C GLY A 15 -21.44 13.16 -43.58
N PRO A 16 -20.60 12.30 -42.98
CA PRO A 16 -21.15 11.23 -42.14
C PRO A 16 -20.26 10.77 -40.94
N HIS A 17 -20.92 10.04 -40.03
CA HIS A 17 -20.42 8.93 -39.20
C HIS A 17 -18.91 8.83 -38.92
N SER A 18 -18.53 9.01 -37.65
CA SER A 18 -17.37 8.32 -37.08
C SER A 18 -17.82 7.47 -35.90
N GLU A 19 -17.61 6.16 -36.08
CA GLU A 19 -17.85 5.10 -35.13
C GLU A 19 -17.10 5.35 -33.81
N VAL A 20 -17.83 5.24 -32.71
CA VAL A 20 -17.26 5.22 -31.37
C VAL A 20 -16.73 3.80 -31.13
N GLN A 21 -15.40 3.62 -31.22
CA GLN A 21 -14.74 2.39 -30.82
C GLN A 21 -14.50 2.39 -29.29
N PRO A 22 -14.94 1.36 -28.55
CA PRO A 22 -14.73 1.29 -27.10
C PRO A 22 -13.28 0.95 -26.76
N VAL A 23 -12.70 1.75 -25.85
CA VAL A 23 -11.35 1.56 -25.31
C VAL A 23 -11.34 0.32 -24.42
N PHE A 24 -10.52 -0.66 -24.78
CA PHE A 24 -10.38 -1.93 -24.08
C PHE A 24 -9.58 -1.81 -22.78
N LEU A 25 -9.91 -2.72 -21.87
CA LEU A 25 -9.26 -3.03 -20.60
C LEU A 25 -7.77 -3.38 -20.84
N ASP A 26 -6.85 -2.77 -20.08
CA ASP A 26 -5.41 -3.06 -20.15
C ASP A 26 -5.12 -4.51 -19.71
N GLU A 27 -4.81 -5.37 -20.68
CA GLU A 27 -4.07 -6.62 -20.51
C GLU A 27 -2.55 -6.33 -20.40
N ILE A 28 -1.90 -7.18 -19.64
CA ILE A 28 -0.48 -7.14 -19.27
C ILE A 28 0.42 -7.27 -20.52
N SER A 29 1.22 -6.24 -20.82
CA SER A 29 2.20 -6.32 -21.90
C SER A 29 3.49 -7.04 -21.45
N SER A 30 3.65 -8.28 -21.90
CA SER A 30 4.94 -8.95 -22.01
C SER A 30 5.69 -8.42 -23.24
N SER A 31 6.80 -7.72 -23.05
CA SER A 31 7.67 -7.30 -24.16
C SER A 31 8.56 -8.46 -24.61
N ALA A 32 8.20 -9.10 -25.72
CA ALA A 32 9.13 -9.90 -26.52
C ALA A 32 9.70 -9.02 -27.63
N ASN A 33 11.03 -8.90 -27.71
CA ASN A 33 11.71 -8.49 -28.93
C ASN A 33 12.83 -9.49 -29.20
N GLY A 34 12.78 -10.12 -30.38
CA GLY A 34 13.72 -11.13 -30.81
C GLY A 34 14.95 -10.50 -31.49
N SER A 35 16.12 -11.04 -31.16
CA SER A 35 17.25 -11.16 -32.09
C SER A 35 18.02 -12.43 -31.76
N SER A 36 18.35 -13.19 -32.79
CA SER A 36 18.86 -14.55 -32.79
C SER A 36 20.38 -14.63 -32.60
N ARG A 37 20.87 -15.54 -31.75
CA ARG A 37 21.69 -16.73 -32.10
C ARG A 37 22.30 -17.40 -30.86
N ARG A 38 22.17 -18.74 -30.90
CA ARG A 38 22.57 -19.84 -30.03
C ARG A 38 23.91 -19.73 -29.30
N GLU A 39 23.93 -20.15 -28.03
CA GLU A 39 24.77 -21.27 -27.55
C GLU A 39 24.15 -21.92 -26.29
N ASP A 40 24.18 -23.26 -26.28
CA ASP A 40 23.60 -24.17 -25.28
C ASP A 40 24.39 -24.19 -23.96
N GLY A 41 23.71 -24.36 -22.82
CA GLY A 41 24.37 -24.71 -21.57
C GLY A 41 23.52 -24.62 -20.30
N LEU A 42 22.80 -25.71 -19.99
CA LEU A 42 22.30 -26.13 -18.66
C LEU A 42 21.53 -25.09 -17.80
N LEU A 43 20.20 -25.13 -17.90
CA LEU A 43 19.31 -24.63 -16.85
C LEU A 43 18.40 -25.78 -16.43
N ASP A 44 18.55 -26.23 -15.19
CA ASP A 44 17.58 -27.08 -14.53
C ASP A 44 17.27 -26.50 -13.14
N ASN A 45 15.98 -26.54 -12.78
CA ASN A 45 15.36 -26.10 -11.53
C ASN A 45 15.03 -24.61 -11.36
N CYS A 46 13.88 -24.21 -11.90
CA CYS A 46 12.86 -23.52 -11.10
C CYS A 46 11.49 -23.64 -11.81
N GLY A 47 10.72 -24.67 -11.44
CA GLY A 47 9.37 -24.88 -11.96
C GLY A 47 8.39 -23.89 -11.36
N ILE A 48 7.94 -22.92 -12.16
CA ILE A 48 6.70 -22.19 -11.93
C ILE A 48 5.73 -22.64 -13.02
N LEU A 49 4.85 -23.57 -12.68
CA LEU A 49 3.76 -24.01 -13.54
C LEU A 49 2.81 -22.83 -13.77
N SER A 50 2.61 -22.47 -15.03
CA SER A 50 1.50 -21.65 -15.46
C SER A 50 0.21 -22.45 -15.31
N ASN A 51 -0.83 -21.85 -14.75
CA ASN A 51 -2.19 -22.32 -15.01
C ASN A 51 -3.12 -21.11 -15.12
N ASN A 52 -3.63 -20.94 -16.34
CA ASN A 52 -4.75 -20.10 -16.67
C ASN A 52 -6.02 -20.68 -16.05
N CYS A 53 -6.83 -19.80 -15.45
CA CYS A 53 -8.12 -20.07 -14.84
C CYS A 53 -9.15 -20.64 -15.84
N LEU A 54 -10.23 -21.23 -15.34
CA LEU A 54 -11.60 -20.72 -15.56
C LEU A 54 -12.57 -21.25 -14.46
N PRO A 55 -13.69 -20.55 -14.20
CA PRO A 55 -14.57 -20.77 -13.04
C PRO A 55 -15.77 -21.67 -13.37
N CYS A 56 -16.42 -22.24 -12.35
CA CYS A 56 -17.76 -22.79 -12.54
C CYS A 56 -18.70 -22.38 -11.40
N LEU A 57 -19.95 -22.15 -11.82
CA LEU A 57 -21.00 -21.37 -11.20
C LEU A 57 -21.73 -22.10 -10.07
N ALA A 58 -22.41 -21.31 -9.24
CA ALA A 58 -23.30 -21.73 -8.17
C ALA A 58 -24.49 -22.57 -8.67
N SER A 59 -24.96 -23.50 -7.84
CA SER A 59 -26.34 -24.01 -7.90
C SER A 59 -26.85 -24.36 -6.50
N THR A 60 -27.95 -23.70 -6.15
CA THR A 60 -28.87 -23.91 -5.03
C THR A 60 -29.65 -25.23 -5.17
N VAL A 61 -29.87 -26.00 -4.09
CA VAL A 61 -31.16 -26.63 -3.66
C VAL A 61 -31.00 -27.20 -2.22
N ALA A 62 -32.09 -27.08 -1.43
CA ALA A 62 -32.28 -27.35 0.00
C ALA A 62 -32.36 -28.85 0.42
N PRO A 63 -32.49 -29.19 1.72
CA PRO A 63 -32.20 -30.52 2.28
C PRO A 63 -33.42 -31.45 2.28
N VAL A 64 -33.18 -32.77 2.22
CA VAL A 64 -34.21 -33.78 2.51
C VAL A 64 -33.65 -34.84 3.45
N GLU A 65 -34.31 -34.93 4.60
CA GLU A 65 -34.19 -35.97 5.60
C GLU A 65 -34.59 -37.35 5.03
N LYS A 66 -33.90 -38.40 5.47
CA LYS A 66 -34.53 -39.71 5.66
C LYS A 66 -33.77 -40.52 6.72
N ARG A 67 -34.42 -40.69 7.88
CA ARG A 67 -34.18 -41.78 8.83
C ARG A 67 -34.45 -43.12 8.14
N HIS A 68 -33.67 -44.16 8.45
CA HIS A 68 -34.19 -45.39 9.08
C HIS A 68 -33.03 -46.30 9.57
N SER A 69 -33.27 -46.85 10.75
CA SER A 69 -32.53 -47.78 11.63
C SER A 69 -32.28 -49.19 11.07
N LEU A 70 -31.24 -49.90 11.55
CA LEU A 70 -31.28 -51.06 12.50
C LEU A 70 -29.91 -51.80 12.62
N SER A 71 -29.45 -51.98 13.87
CA SER A 71 -28.69 -53.09 14.56
C SER A 71 -27.86 -54.14 13.75
N ALA A 72 -26.77 -54.80 14.21
CA ALA A 72 -26.23 -55.15 15.54
C ALA A 72 -24.76 -55.68 15.47
N SER A 73 -24.11 -55.73 16.65
CA SER A 73 -23.02 -56.66 17.11
C SER A 73 -21.54 -56.47 16.69
N SER A 74 -20.70 -56.33 17.73
CA SER A 74 -19.22 -56.38 17.82
C SER A 74 -18.68 -57.83 17.92
N PRO A 75 -17.40 -58.15 18.25
CA PRO A 75 -16.13 -57.39 18.29
C PRO A 75 -14.92 -58.13 17.63
N SER A 76 -13.83 -57.43 17.27
CA SER A 76 -12.49 -58.05 17.36
C SER A 76 -11.37 -57.01 17.43
N ALA A 77 -10.71 -56.99 18.58
CA ALA A 77 -9.51 -56.22 18.85
C ALA A 77 -8.33 -56.73 17.99
N LYS A 78 -7.69 -55.82 17.24
CA LYS A 78 -6.26 -55.92 16.91
C LYS A 78 -5.62 -54.54 17.01
N LYS A 79 -4.86 -54.38 18.09
CA LYS A 79 -3.91 -53.28 18.33
C LYS A 79 -2.99 -53.12 17.11
N LYS A 80 -3.02 -51.96 16.47
CA LYS A 80 -1.88 -51.45 15.69
C LYS A 80 -1.36 -50.22 16.42
N ALA A 81 -0.15 -50.35 16.96
CA ALA A 81 0.59 -49.27 17.57
C ALA A 81 0.84 -48.21 16.48
N ALA A 82 0.23 -47.03 16.65
CA ALA A 82 0.68 -45.84 15.95
C ALA A 82 2.04 -45.47 16.52
N ILE A 83 3.07 -45.57 15.69
CA ILE A 83 4.40 -45.02 15.96
C ILE A 83 4.19 -43.51 16.13
N LYS A 84 4.15 -43.06 17.38
CA LYS A 84 4.25 -41.64 17.72
C LYS A 84 5.67 -41.21 17.36
N LEU A 85 5.85 -40.70 16.14
CA LEU A 85 6.97 -39.82 15.86
C LEU A 85 6.84 -38.63 16.84
N PRO A 86 7.85 -38.37 17.68
CA PRO A 86 7.80 -37.21 18.54
C PRO A 86 7.76 -36.00 17.62
N PHE A 87 6.69 -35.22 17.74
CA PHE A 87 6.59 -33.90 17.15
C PHE A 87 7.87 -33.17 17.49
N LYS A 88 8.67 -32.94 16.44
CA LYS A 88 9.90 -32.17 16.49
C LYS A 88 9.53 -30.85 17.17
N TRP A 89 10.25 -30.57 18.24
CA TRP A 89 10.07 -29.37 19.06
C TRP A 89 9.88 -28.13 18.19
N LYS A 90 8.94 -27.29 18.61
CA LYS A 90 8.75 -25.92 18.12
C LYS A 90 10.12 -25.31 17.85
N GLU A 91 10.39 -25.03 16.60
CA GLU A 91 11.35 -24.00 16.24
C GLU A 91 10.75 -22.72 16.85
N GLU A 92 11.31 -22.27 17.99
CA GLU A 92 10.88 -21.02 18.60
C GLU A 92 11.01 -19.93 17.55
N ASN A 93 9.89 -19.30 17.19
CA ASN A 93 9.91 -18.17 16.29
C ASN A 93 10.82 -17.09 16.91
N PRO A 94 11.98 -16.76 16.31
CA PRO A 94 12.92 -15.79 16.90
C PRO A 94 12.26 -14.43 17.15
N VAL A 95 11.23 -14.09 16.37
CA VAL A 95 10.41 -12.89 16.55
C VAL A 95 9.56 -12.97 17.82
N ALA A 96 8.96 -14.12 18.12
CA ALA A 96 8.14 -14.30 19.33
C ALA A 96 9.00 -14.18 20.61
N ALA A 97 10.22 -14.74 20.57
CA ALA A 97 11.19 -14.60 21.65
C ALA A 97 11.65 -13.14 21.82
N LEU A 98 11.89 -12.42 20.71
CA LEU A 98 12.19 -11.00 20.72
C LEU A 98 11.05 -10.22 21.39
N LEU A 99 9.80 -10.42 20.96
CA LEU A 99 8.62 -9.75 21.52
C LEU A 99 8.53 -9.96 23.04
N SER A 100 8.58 -11.21 23.50
CA SER A 100 8.47 -11.55 24.93
C SER A 100 9.51 -10.86 25.82
N SER A 101 10.65 -10.43 25.27
CA SER A 101 11.72 -9.77 26.02
C SER A 101 11.59 -8.24 26.10
N LYS A 102 10.68 -7.64 25.32
CA LYS A 102 10.53 -6.18 25.22
C LYS A 102 9.64 -5.61 26.32
N ALA A 103 10.01 -4.43 26.81
CA ALA A 103 9.19 -3.67 27.74
C ALA A 103 7.92 -3.16 27.05
N LEU A 104 6.87 -2.94 27.85
CA LEU A 104 5.63 -2.30 27.41
C LEU A 104 5.71 -0.79 27.69
N LEU A 105 5.56 0.02 26.66
CA LEU A 105 5.42 1.47 26.78
C LEU A 105 3.96 1.81 27.05
N GLN A 106 3.72 2.59 28.10
CA GLN A 106 2.40 3.14 28.42
C GLN A 106 2.33 4.57 27.94
N ARG A 107 1.40 4.83 27.01
CA ARG A 107 1.07 6.16 26.49
C ARG A 107 2.31 7.04 26.18
N PRO A 108 3.24 6.58 25.31
CA PRO A 108 4.46 7.34 25.01
C PRO A 108 4.15 8.66 24.28
N ILE A 109 5.06 9.63 24.38
CA ILE A 109 5.00 10.86 23.60
C ILE A 109 5.20 10.53 22.11
N ALA A 110 4.29 11.00 21.26
CA ALA A 110 4.32 10.74 19.84
C ALA A 110 5.61 11.26 19.18
N GLY A 111 6.31 10.36 18.48
CA GLY A 111 7.51 10.67 17.71
C GLY A 111 8.79 10.79 18.54
N ALA A 112 8.76 10.34 19.79
CA ALA A 112 9.91 10.46 20.70
C ALA A 112 10.91 9.31 20.58
N GLN A 113 10.53 8.16 20.02
CA GLN A 113 11.43 6.99 19.98
C GLN A 113 12.49 7.08 18.89
N VAL A 114 12.09 7.42 17.65
CA VAL A 114 13.04 7.47 16.54
C VAL A 114 13.66 8.86 16.46
N PRO A 115 14.99 9.00 16.63
CA PRO A 115 15.65 10.30 16.59
C PRO A 115 15.60 10.91 15.19
N VAL A 116 15.50 12.24 15.13
CA VAL A 116 15.59 12.99 13.88
C VAL A 116 17.05 13.21 13.47
N CYS A 117 17.39 12.79 12.26
CA CYS A 117 18.65 13.12 11.61
C CYS A 117 18.55 14.50 10.94
N ARG A 118 19.33 15.46 11.45
CA ARG A 118 19.48 16.78 10.82
C ARG A 118 20.49 16.67 9.68
N LEU A 119 20.12 17.17 8.49
CA LEU A 119 20.90 17.14 7.24
C LEU A 119 22.37 17.48 7.54
N GLU A 120 23.26 16.47 7.55
CA GLU A 120 24.74 16.56 7.46
C GLU A 120 25.45 15.26 7.90
N LYS A 121 24.82 14.36 8.67
CA LYS A 121 25.42 13.08 9.08
C LYS A 121 24.53 11.90 8.72
N LYS A 122 25.07 10.83 8.11
CA LYS A 122 24.38 9.54 8.05
C LYS A 122 24.21 9.06 9.51
N MET A 123 22.97 8.88 9.94
CA MET A 123 22.63 8.38 11.28
C MET A 123 21.70 7.19 11.10
N ALA A 124 22.19 6.00 11.41
CA ALA A 124 21.34 4.81 11.41
C ALA A 124 20.29 4.90 12.51
N ASP A 125 19.23 4.11 12.38
CA ASP A 125 18.11 4.05 13.30
C ASP A 125 17.48 5.44 13.58
N SER A 126 17.23 6.19 12.50
CA SER A 126 16.74 7.57 12.57
C SER A 126 15.74 7.89 11.46
N TRP A 127 15.07 9.03 11.53
CA TRP A 127 14.27 9.57 10.43
C TRP A 127 14.75 10.95 9.99
N SER A 128 14.50 11.35 8.74
CA SER A 128 14.86 12.67 8.23
C SER A 128 13.80 13.24 7.30
N HIS A 129 13.86 14.56 7.13
CA HIS A 129 13.05 15.26 6.14
C HIS A 129 13.51 14.86 4.74
N ILE A 130 12.55 14.76 3.84
CA ILE A 130 12.80 14.57 2.42
C ILE A 130 11.94 15.53 1.62
N GLU A 131 12.53 16.04 0.55
CA GLU A 131 11.84 16.90 -0.41
C GLU A 131 10.75 16.12 -1.16
N PRO A 132 9.48 16.59 -1.13
CA PRO A 132 8.38 15.98 -1.89
C PRO A 132 8.70 15.86 -3.38
N GLY A 133 9.48 16.80 -3.92
CA GLY A 133 9.86 16.81 -5.33
C GLY A 133 10.77 15.66 -5.77
N THR A 134 11.25 14.84 -4.83
CA THR A 134 12.00 13.63 -5.16
C THR A 134 11.11 12.45 -5.56
N PHE A 135 9.81 12.50 -5.29
CA PHE A 135 8.86 11.43 -5.64
C PHE A 135 8.33 11.59 -7.06
N ARG A 136 8.01 10.46 -7.71
CA ARG A 136 7.41 10.43 -9.04
C ARG A 136 5.91 10.16 -8.98
N VAL A 137 5.14 11.10 -9.52
CA VAL A 137 3.66 11.11 -9.51
C VAL A 137 3.13 11.17 -10.94
N ARG A 138 1.83 10.90 -11.17
CA ARG A 138 1.25 11.00 -12.52
C ARG A 138 1.31 12.45 -13.00
N GLY A 139 1.94 12.67 -14.16
CA GLY A 139 2.07 14.00 -14.75
C GLY A 139 0.77 14.48 -15.41
N GLU A 140 0.74 15.75 -15.82
CA GLU A 140 -0.41 16.41 -16.44
C GLU A 140 -1.01 15.63 -17.63
N ASN A 141 -0.16 15.00 -18.45
CA ASN A 141 -0.57 14.24 -19.64
C ASN A 141 -0.65 12.71 -19.43
N TYR A 142 -0.63 12.24 -18.18
CA TYR A 142 -0.49 10.81 -17.86
C TYR A 142 -1.52 9.91 -18.54
N PHE A 143 -2.77 10.35 -18.70
CA PHE A 143 -3.79 9.52 -19.36
C PHE A 143 -3.47 9.23 -20.83
N ARG A 144 -2.65 10.05 -21.48
CA ARG A 144 -2.23 9.88 -22.88
C ARG A 144 -0.88 9.16 -22.99
N ASP A 145 0.10 9.53 -22.17
CA ASP A 145 1.48 9.06 -22.33
C ASP A 145 1.95 8.06 -21.27
N LYS A 146 1.16 7.86 -20.21
CA LYS A 146 1.47 7.03 -19.03
C LYS A 146 2.77 7.43 -18.31
N LYS A 147 3.23 8.68 -18.47
CA LYS A 147 4.50 9.16 -17.90
C LYS A 147 4.33 9.78 -16.52
N LYS A 148 5.11 9.27 -15.57
CA LYS A 148 5.27 9.92 -14.27
C LYS A 148 6.33 11.02 -14.34
N VAL A 149 6.14 12.08 -13.58
CA VAL A 149 7.05 13.22 -13.43
C VAL A 149 7.40 13.41 -11.97
N PHE A 150 8.45 14.18 -11.68
CA PHE A 150 8.72 14.60 -10.31
C PHE A 150 7.58 15.47 -9.79
N ALA A 151 7.18 15.24 -8.54
CA ALA A 151 6.16 16.05 -7.89
C ALA A 151 6.67 17.49 -7.69
N PRO A 152 5.78 18.46 -7.50
CA PRO A 152 6.17 19.76 -6.98
C PRO A 152 6.83 19.63 -5.60
N ASN A 153 7.72 20.57 -5.25
CA ASN A 153 8.48 20.50 -3.99
C ASN A 153 7.71 21.04 -2.77
N TYR A 154 6.45 20.66 -2.65
CA TYR A 154 5.57 20.98 -1.52
C TYR A 154 4.66 19.78 -1.22
N ALA A 155 4.19 19.68 0.02
CA ALA A 155 3.26 18.65 0.46
C ALA A 155 2.20 19.24 1.40
N ALA A 156 1.08 18.53 1.58
CA ALA A 156 0.03 18.98 2.49
C ALA A 156 0.44 18.87 3.97
N TYR A 157 1.14 17.80 4.33
CA TYR A 157 1.61 17.55 5.68
C TYR A 157 3.12 17.25 5.72
N TYR A 158 3.81 17.80 6.71
CA TYR A 158 5.25 17.65 6.92
C TYR A 158 5.55 16.85 8.20
N PRO A 159 6.54 15.95 8.20
CA PRO A 159 6.80 15.07 9.32
C PRO A 159 7.33 15.84 10.53
N PHE A 160 6.87 15.48 11.73
CA PHE A 160 7.43 15.99 12.98
C PHE A 160 7.91 14.88 13.92
N GLY A 161 7.62 13.62 13.62
CA GLY A 161 8.03 12.51 14.45
C GLY A 161 7.82 11.15 13.78
N VAL A 162 8.54 10.16 14.27
CA VAL A 162 8.39 8.74 13.91
C VAL A 162 8.52 7.89 15.17
N ASP A 163 7.66 6.88 15.29
CA ASP A 163 7.77 5.81 16.28
C ASP A 163 7.74 4.44 15.58
N VAL A 164 8.35 3.45 16.23
CA VAL A 164 8.21 2.04 15.85
C VAL A 164 7.76 1.28 17.08
N PHE A 165 6.67 0.52 16.95
CA PHE A 165 6.15 -0.31 18.03
C PHE A 165 6.10 -1.76 17.61
N LEU A 166 6.55 -2.64 18.48
CA LEU A 166 6.36 -4.07 18.33
C LEU A 166 5.02 -4.49 18.96
N SER A 167 4.38 -5.52 18.40
CA SER A 167 3.04 -5.90 18.82
C SER A 167 2.76 -7.38 18.57
N GLN A 168 2.01 -8.00 19.47
CA GLN A 168 1.54 -9.39 19.31
C GLN A 168 0.34 -9.51 18.36
N ARG A 169 -0.38 -8.40 18.18
CA ARG A 169 -1.59 -8.25 17.36
C ARG A 169 -1.60 -6.87 16.74
N LYS A 170 -2.39 -6.71 15.68
CA LYS A 170 -2.58 -5.44 15.00
C LYS A 170 -3.07 -4.35 15.96
N ILE A 171 -2.50 -3.16 15.82
CA ILE A 171 -2.86 -1.99 16.63
C ILE A 171 -3.61 -1.02 15.75
N PHE A 172 -4.93 -0.99 15.93
CA PHE A 172 -5.80 -0.03 15.24
C PHE A 172 -6.01 1.23 16.06
N HIS A 173 -6.13 2.37 15.37
CA HIS A 173 -6.37 3.67 15.97
C HIS A 173 -5.30 4.02 17.01
N ILE A 174 -4.03 3.94 16.62
CA ILE A 174 -2.87 4.07 17.49
C ILE A 174 -2.74 5.47 18.10
N ALA A 175 -3.32 6.49 17.48
CA ALA A 175 -3.31 7.86 17.99
C ALA A 175 -3.95 8.00 19.39
N ARG A 176 -4.87 7.10 19.78
CA ARG A 176 -5.45 7.09 21.14
C ARG A 176 -4.50 6.53 22.21
N LEU A 177 -3.45 5.84 21.79
CA LEU A 177 -2.49 5.14 22.65
C LEU A 177 -1.19 5.94 22.86
N VAL A 178 -1.07 7.12 22.27
CA VAL A 178 0.12 7.98 22.37
C VAL A 178 -0.28 9.40 22.77
N GLU A 179 0.66 10.15 23.33
CA GLU A 179 0.46 11.57 23.63
C GLU A 179 0.82 12.42 22.42
N LEU A 180 -0.21 12.84 21.67
CA LEU A 180 -0.07 13.78 20.56
C LEU A 180 0.15 15.21 21.07
N PRO A 181 1.01 16.01 20.41
CA PRO A 181 1.19 17.40 20.78
C PRO A 181 -0.08 18.21 20.52
N PHE A 182 -0.28 19.26 21.32
CA PHE A 182 -1.29 20.27 21.02
C PHE A 182 -0.81 21.13 19.84
N ILE A 183 -1.63 21.21 18.79
CA ILE A 183 -1.40 22.08 17.63
C ILE A 183 -2.69 22.86 17.40
N GLU A 184 -2.58 24.19 17.36
CA GLU A 184 -3.72 25.07 17.10
C GLU A 184 -4.37 24.74 15.75
N GLN A 185 -5.69 24.63 15.77
CA GLN A 185 -6.48 24.43 14.56
C GLN A 185 -6.65 25.76 13.84
N SER A 186 -5.99 25.92 12.70
CA SER A 186 -6.06 27.14 11.89
C SER A 186 -6.99 27.05 10.69
N GLY A 187 -7.72 25.93 10.53
CA GLY A 187 -8.55 25.68 9.35
C GLY A 187 -9.54 24.52 9.49
N THR A 188 -10.08 24.06 8.36
CA THR A 188 -11.10 23.00 8.29
C THR A 188 -10.53 21.58 8.35
N LEU A 189 -9.22 21.42 8.18
CA LEU A 189 -8.56 20.12 8.21
C LEU A 189 -7.94 19.84 9.58
N PRO A 190 -7.87 18.56 9.99
CA PRO A 190 -7.14 18.16 11.19
C PRO A 190 -5.67 18.61 11.12
N PRO A 191 -5.13 19.24 12.17
CA PRO A 191 -3.75 19.76 12.14
C PRO A 191 -2.70 18.65 12.17
N ILE A 192 -3.07 17.46 12.64
CA ILE A 192 -2.19 16.28 12.71
C ILE A 192 -2.70 15.18 11.77
N LEU A 193 -1.79 14.65 10.98
CA LEU A 193 -1.98 13.40 10.24
C LEU A 193 -1.10 12.33 10.88
N VAL A 194 -1.71 11.21 11.27
CA VAL A 194 -1.03 10.01 11.74
C VAL A 194 -1.11 8.95 10.65
N VAL A 195 0.01 8.35 10.26
CA VAL A 195 0.04 7.22 9.34
C VAL A 195 0.67 6.05 10.05
N ASN A 196 -0.12 5.01 10.29
CA ASN A 196 0.31 3.80 10.98
C ASN A 196 0.44 2.65 9.98
N VAL A 197 1.68 2.26 9.66
CA VAL A 197 1.96 1.16 8.75
C VAL A 197 2.19 -0.10 9.56
N GLN A 198 1.22 -1.01 9.52
CA GLN A 198 1.22 -2.26 10.28
C GLN A 198 1.78 -3.39 9.42
N ILE A 199 2.86 -3.99 9.88
CA ILE A 199 3.69 -4.90 9.10
C ILE A 199 3.80 -6.26 9.80
N PRO A 200 3.46 -7.37 9.14
CA PRO A 200 3.59 -8.69 9.73
C PRO A 200 5.06 -9.06 9.93
N LEU A 201 5.38 -9.65 11.08
CA LEU A 201 6.70 -10.22 11.38
C LEU A 201 6.68 -11.76 11.37
N TYR A 202 5.53 -12.37 11.06
CA TYR A 202 5.41 -13.81 10.85
C TYR A 202 5.63 -14.20 9.38
N PRO A 203 6.04 -15.46 9.08
CA PRO A 203 6.22 -15.93 7.71
C PRO A 203 4.96 -15.84 6.84
N THR A 204 5.11 -15.48 5.57
CA THR A 204 4.01 -15.38 4.60
C THR A 204 3.48 -16.78 4.25
N ALA A 205 2.19 -17.02 4.49
CA ALA A 205 1.48 -18.21 4.04
C ALA A 205 0.60 -17.92 2.82
N ILE A 206 0.50 -18.89 1.89
CA ILE A 206 -0.37 -18.82 0.70
C ILE A 206 -1.85 -18.82 1.11
N PHE A 207 -2.22 -19.71 2.03
CA PHE A 207 -3.57 -19.82 2.59
C PHE A 207 -3.54 -19.35 4.04
N GLN A 208 -3.71 -18.04 4.23
CA GLN A 208 -3.70 -17.45 5.56
C GLN A 208 -5.13 -17.20 6.04
N SER A 209 -5.57 -17.96 7.04
CA SER A 209 -6.86 -17.77 7.69
C SER A 209 -6.86 -16.65 8.73
N GLU A 210 -5.71 -16.36 9.33
CA GLU A 210 -5.55 -15.37 10.40
C GLU A 210 -4.61 -14.25 9.95
N THR A 211 -5.12 -13.02 9.90
CA THR A 211 -4.38 -11.81 9.48
C THR A 211 -4.18 -10.83 10.63
N ASP A 212 -4.43 -11.27 11.86
CA ASP A 212 -4.14 -10.56 13.10
C ASP A 212 -3.08 -11.35 13.86
N GLY A 213 -1.87 -10.82 13.94
CA GLY A 213 -0.76 -11.54 14.56
C GLY A 213 0.46 -10.65 14.74
N GLU A 214 1.57 -11.29 15.13
CA GLU A 214 2.83 -10.62 15.44
C GLU A 214 3.27 -9.67 14.33
N GLY A 215 3.57 -8.44 14.70
CA GLY A 215 3.87 -7.38 13.76
C GLY A 215 4.57 -6.20 14.39
N MET A 216 4.94 -5.26 13.54
CA MET A 216 5.42 -3.94 13.93
C MET A 216 4.58 -2.84 13.30
N SER A 217 4.46 -1.72 14.00
CA SER A 217 3.77 -0.52 13.55
C SER A 217 4.79 0.60 13.37
N PHE A 218 4.99 1.05 12.13
CA PHE A 218 5.68 2.31 11.86
C PHE A 218 4.66 3.44 11.94
N VAL A 219 4.77 4.27 12.97
CA VAL A 219 3.86 5.40 13.17
C VAL A 219 4.55 6.68 12.75
N LEU A 220 4.02 7.30 11.70
CA LEU A 220 4.56 8.50 11.08
C LEU A 220 3.62 9.67 11.43
N TYR A 221 4.16 10.69 12.09
CA TYR A 221 3.36 11.84 12.53
C TYR A 221 3.71 13.06 11.69
N PHE A 222 2.68 13.71 11.15
CA PHE A 222 2.82 14.88 10.29
C PHE A 222 1.94 16.04 10.74
N LYS A 223 2.43 17.25 10.55
CA LYS A 223 1.73 18.52 10.80
C LYS A 223 1.26 19.11 9.49
N LEU A 224 0.04 19.64 9.45
CA LEU A 224 -0.50 20.37 8.30
C LEU A 224 0.41 21.57 7.97
N SER A 225 0.72 21.76 6.69
CA SER A 225 1.52 22.89 6.21
C SER A 225 0.83 24.23 6.49
N GLU A 226 1.58 25.21 7.00
CA GLU A 226 1.08 26.58 7.18
C GLU A 226 0.82 27.27 5.83
N SER A 227 1.49 26.82 4.77
CA SER A 227 1.29 27.25 3.40
C SER A 227 0.25 26.42 2.64
N TYR A 228 -0.42 25.45 3.29
CA TYR A 228 -1.37 24.51 2.67
C TYR A 228 -2.33 25.17 1.66
N ALA A 229 -3.02 26.23 2.09
CA ALA A 229 -4.03 26.89 1.28
C ALA A 229 -3.45 27.73 0.13
N LYS A 230 -2.17 28.14 0.24
CA LYS A 230 -1.48 29.00 -0.72
C LYS A 230 -0.73 28.19 -1.78
N GLU A 231 -0.12 27.07 -1.40
CA GLU A 231 0.74 26.26 -2.27
C GLU A 231 -0.02 25.16 -3.01
N LEU A 232 -1.07 24.59 -2.42
CA LEU A 232 -1.77 23.45 -3.02
C LEU A 232 -2.92 23.86 -3.95
N PRO A 233 -3.07 23.22 -5.12
CA PRO A 233 -4.22 23.41 -5.99
C PRO A 233 -5.56 23.12 -5.30
N LEU A 234 -6.60 23.90 -5.60
CA LEU A 234 -7.94 23.75 -5.02
C LEU A 234 -8.50 22.32 -5.15
N HIS A 235 -8.36 21.68 -6.32
CA HIS A 235 -8.84 20.32 -6.54
C HIS A 235 -8.18 19.29 -5.61
N PHE A 236 -6.91 19.52 -5.23
CA PHE A 236 -6.19 18.64 -4.32
C PHE A 236 -6.62 18.88 -2.88
N GLN A 237 -6.88 20.14 -2.51
CA GLN A 237 -7.46 20.48 -1.22
C GLN A 237 -8.84 19.83 -1.03
N GLU A 238 -9.69 19.87 -2.05
CA GLU A 238 -10.97 19.17 -2.08
C GLU A 238 -10.78 17.66 -1.96
N SER A 239 -9.82 17.07 -2.70
CA SER A 239 -9.52 15.64 -2.62
C SER A 239 -9.10 15.20 -1.22
N ILE A 240 -8.30 16.00 -0.50
CA ILE A 240 -7.92 15.73 0.89
C ILE A 240 -9.14 15.74 1.80
N LYS A 241 -10.04 16.73 1.64
CA LYS A 241 -11.28 16.79 2.40
C LYS A 241 -12.15 15.55 2.16
N ARG A 242 -12.36 15.17 0.89
CA ARG A 242 -13.14 13.98 0.50
C ARG A 242 -12.54 12.68 1.05
N LEU A 243 -11.20 12.61 1.11
CA LEU A 243 -10.48 11.49 1.72
C LEU A 243 -10.75 11.41 3.22
N ILE A 244 -10.61 12.53 3.93
CA ILE A 244 -10.84 12.62 5.37
C ILE A 244 -12.30 12.30 5.69
N ASP A 245 -13.24 12.83 4.92
CA ASP A 245 -14.69 12.58 5.08
C ASP A 245 -15.13 11.18 4.64
N ASP A 246 -14.18 10.33 4.23
CA ASP A 246 -14.40 8.95 3.77
C ASP A 246 -15.54 8.85 2.75
N GLU A 247 -15.56 9.81 1.83
CA GLU A 247 -16.59 9.88 0.81
C GLU A 247 -16.55 8.67 -0.11
N VAL A 248 -17.62 8.48 -0.88
CA VAL A 248 -17.68 7.52 -1.97
C VAL A 248 -17.77 8.25 -3.30
N GLU A 249 -17.34 7.59 -4.37
CA GLU A 249 -17.44 8.13 -5.71
C GLU A 249 -17.97 7.12 -6.72
N LYS A 250 -18.61 7.65 -7.76
CA LYS A 250 -19.06 6.83 -8.88
C LYS A 250 -17.91 6.61 -9.85
N VAL A 251 -17.55 5.35 -10.03
CA VAL A 251 -16.56 4.90 -11.01
C VAL A 251 -17.29 4.30 -12.19
N LYS A 252 -17.06 4.87 -13.38
CA LYS A 252 -17.61 4.34 -14.63
C LYS A 252 -16.81 3.11 -15.04
N ALA A 253 -17.31 1.91 -14.71
CA ALA A 253 -16.93 0.69 -15.41
C ALA A 253 -18.11 0.26 -16.29
N PHE A 254 -17.92 0.14 -17.59
CA PHE A 254 -18.98 -0.42 -18.44
C PHE A 254 -19.18 -1.90 -18.07
N PRO A 255 -20.42 -2.42 -17.91
CA PRO A 255 -21.73 -1.83 -18.20
C PRO A 255 -22.49 -1.25 -16.99
N VAL A 256 -21.91 -1.22 -15.78
CA VAL A 256 -22.60 -0.82 -14.53
C VAL A 256 -21.77 0.22 -13.78
N GLU A 257 -22.37 1.38 -13.47
CA GLU A 257 -21.74 2.33 -12.55
C GLU A 257 -21.53 1.67 -11.18
N HIS A 258 -20.28 1.58 -10.74
CA HIS A 258 -19.96 1.10 -9.41
C HIS A 258 -19.65 2.28 -8.49
N THR A 259 -20.08 2.19 -7.25
CA THR A 259 -19.66 3.13 -6.20
C THR A 259 -18.42 2.56 -5.53
N ALA A 260 -17.34 3.34 -5.48
CA ALA A 260 -16.09 2.95 -4.83
C ALA A 260 -15.79 3.94 -3.68
N PRO A 261 -15.27 3.46 -2.54
CA PRO A 261 -14.76 4.32 -1.49
C PRO A 261 -13.64 5.23 -2.01
N PHE A 262 -13.71 6.53 -1.73
CA PHE A 262 -12.70 7.49 -2.16
C PHE A 262 -11.32 7.18 -1.58
N ARG A 263 -11.28 6.55 -0.39
CA ARG A 263 -10.06 6.02 0.23
C ARG A 263 -9.26 5.04 -0.64
N GLU A 264 -9.88 4.41 -1.64
CA GLU A 264 -9.16 3.58 -2.61
C GLU A 264 -8.21 4.37 -3.50
N ARG A 265 -8.38 5.70 -3.59
CA ARG A 265 -7.45 6.59 -4.29
C ARG A 265 -6.16 6.83 -3.53
N LEU A 266 -6.10 6.56 -2.22
CA LEU A 266 -4.84 6.66 -1.49
C LEU A 266 -3.83 5.67 -2.09
N LYS A 267 -2.60 6.16 -2.32
CA LYS A 267 -1.48 5.37 -2.85
C LYS A 267 -0.23 5.61 -2.01
N ILE A 268 0.49 4.51 -1.79
CA ILE A 268 1.80 4.52 -1.12
C ILE A 268 2.87 4.68 -2.18
N LEU A 269 3.77 5.62 -1.93
CA LEU A 269 4.98 5.87 -2.70
C LEU A 269 6.15 5.37 -1.85
N GLY A 270 6.76 4.24 -2.26
CA GLY A 270 7.92 3.66 -1.58
C GLY A 270 9.14 3.67 -2.49
N ARG A 271 10.28 4.12 -1.96
CA ARG A 271 11.58 4.03 -2.63
C ARG A 271 12.68 3.63 -1.66
N VAL A 272 13.60 2.78 -2.12
CA VAL A 272 14.88 2.53 -1.42
C VAL A 272 15.94 3.47 -2.00
N ALA A 273 16.35 4.47 -1.20
CA ALA A 273 17.21 5.58 -1.63
C ALA A 273 18.68 5.16 -1.79
N ASN A 274 19.15 4.24 -0.96
CA ASN A 274 20.54 3.75 -0.97
C ASN A 274 20.69 2.39 -1.66
N MET A 275 19.83 2.08 -2.64
CA MET A 275 19.81 0.78 -3.32
C MET A 275 21.17 0.35 -3.89
N GLU A 276 21.96 1.30 -4.38
CA GLU A 276 23.28 1.01 -4.94
C GLU A 276 24.31 0.61 -3.89
N GLU A 277 24.15 1.08 -2.64
CA GLU A 277 25.02 0.80 -1.50
C GLU A 277 24.70 -0.56 -0.83
N LEU A 278 23.55 -1.16 -1.15
CA LEU A 278 23.12 -2.42 -0.55
C LEU A 278 23.90 -3.62 -1.09
N PRO A 279 24.30 -4.58 -0.23
CA PRO A 279 24.91 -5.83 -0.65
C PRO A 279 23.84 -6.77 -1.24
N LEU A 280 23.47 -6.52 -2.50
CA LEU A 280 22.50 -7.28 -3.28
C LEU A 280 23.19 -8.09 -4.38
N SER A 281 22.76 -9.34 -4.57
CA SER A 281 23.08 -10.11 -5.78
C SER A 281 22.48 -9.47 -7.03
N ALA A 282 22.96 -9.86 -8.22
CA ALA A 282 22.44 -9.32 -9.48
C ALA A 282 20.92 -9.56 -9.66
N ALA A 283 20.42 -10.72 -9.21
CA ALA A 283 19.01 -11.06 -9.26
C ALA A 283 18.18 -10.19 -8.31
N GLU A 284 18.64 -9.99 -7.08
CA GLU A 284 17.98 -9.13 -6.09
C GLU A 284 17.96 -7.67 -6.53
N ARG A 285 19.07 -7.16 -7.10
CA ARG A 285 19.14 -5.80 -7.64
C ARG A 285 18.10 -5.60 -8.75
N LYS A 286 18.02 -6.54 -9.70
CA LYS A 286 17.01 -6.52 -10.77
C LYS A 286 15.59 -6.54 -10.22
N LEU A 287 15.33 -7.36 -9.20
CA LEU A 287 14.04 -7.42 -8.52
C LEU A 287 13.70 -6.07 -7.87
N MET A 288 14.61 -5.52 -7.07
CA MET A 288 14.40 -4.25 -6.37
C MET A 288 14.15 -3.10 -7.35
N HIS A 289 14.91 -2.97 -8.44
CA HIS A 289 14.62 -1.97 -9.48
C HIS A 289 13.26 -2.17 -10.14
N ALA A 290 12.79 -3.41 -10.30
CA ALA A 290 11.48 -3.69 -10.87
C ALA A 290 10.32 -3.29 -9.96
N TYR A 291 10.53 -3.16 -8.64
CA TYR A 291 9.52 -2.76 -7.66
C TYR A 291 9.71 -1.33 -7.13
N ASN A 292 10.92 -0.76 -7.20
CA ASN A 292 11.21 0.61 -6.73
C ASN A 292 10.32 1.62 -7.45
N GLU A 293 9.70 2.55 -6.72
CA GLU A 293 8.81 3.60 -7.27
C GLU A 293 7.52 3.09 -7.96
N LYS A 294 7.25 1.78 -7.93
CA LYS A 294 5.98 1.23 -8.38
C LYS A 294 4.97 1.25 -7.23
N PRO A 295 3.74 1.74 -7.45
CA PRO A 295 2.71 1.71 -6.42
C PRO A 295 2.43 0.25 -6.04
N VAL A 296 2.54 -0.08 -4.76
CA VAL A 296 2.08 -1.38 -4.26
C VAL A 296 0.55 -1.37 -4.28
N LEU A 297 -0.06 -2.40 -4.85
CA LEU A 297 -1.52 -2.56 -4.90
C LEU A 297 -2.06 -2.78 -3.47
N SER A 298 -2.39 -1.69 -2.78
CA SER A 298 -2.92 -1.68 -1.40
C SER A 298 -4.46 -1.73 -1.33
N ARG A 299 -5.13 -2.39 -2.28
CA ARG A 299 -6.61 -2.42 -2.31
C ARG A 299 -7.18 -3.52 -1.40
N PRO A 300 -8.20 -3.24 -0.58
CA PRO A 300 -8.42 -2.04 0.24
C PRO A 300 -8.13 -2.38 1.70
N GLN A 301 -7.04 -1.83 2.24
CA GLN A 301 -6.55 -2.21 3.58
C GLN A 301 -6.23 -1.02 4.44
N HIS A 302 -6.89 0.10 4.14
CA HIS A 302 -6.77 1.31 4.93
C HIS A 302 -8.01 1.49 5.80
N GLU A 303 -7.78 1.68 7.09
CA GLU A 303 -8.80 2.09 8.04
C GLU A 303 -8.53 3.53 8.49
N PHE A 304 -9.59 4.32 8.54
CA PHE A 304 -9.49 5.74 8.82
C PHE A 304 -10.12 6.03 10.17
N TYR A 305 -9.42 6.82 10.98
CA TYR A 305 -9.90 7.25 12.29
C TYR A 305 -9.80 8.78 12.42
N LYS A 306 -10.72 9.36 13.18
CA LYS A 306 -10.77 10.79 13.46
C LYS A 306 -10.80 11.02 14.97
N GLY A 307 -9.90 11.88 15.44
CA GLY A 307 -9.95 12.45 16.78
C GLY A 307 -10.28 13.95 16.74
N GLU A 308 -10.17 14.61 17.88
CA GLU A 308 -10.45 16.05 17.98
C GLU A 308 -9.48 16.90 17.14
N ASN A 309 -8.20 16.52 17.11
CA ASN A 309 -7.12 17.27 16.45
C ASN A 309 -6.29 16.44 15.47
N TYR A 310 -6.71 15.22 15.14
CA TYR A 310 -5.97 14.37 14.19
C TYR A 310 -6.89 13.58 13.25
N PHE A 311 -6.30 13.23 12.11
CA PHE A 311 -6.77 12.18 11.23
C PHE A 311 -5.72 11.07 11.20
N GLU A 312 -6.16 9.82 11.31
CA GLU A 312 -5.27 8.66 11.27
C GLU A 312 -5.61 7.75 10.08
N ILE A 313 -4.56 7.30 9.40
CA ILE A 313 -4.60 6.32 8.33
C ILE A 313 -3.84 5.08 8.80
N ASP A 314 -4.56 4.01 9.07
CA ASP A 314 -3.97 2.68 9.23
C ASP A 314 -3.71 2.06 7.86
N ILE A 315 -2.53 1.51 7.65
CA ILE A 315 -2.13 0.76 6.46
C ILE A 315 -1.81 -0.67 6.92
N ASP A 316 -2.77 -1.58 6.75
CA ASP A 316 -2.65 -2.96 7.21
C ASP A 316 -1.95 -3.84 6.17
N MET A 317 -0.62 -3.99 6.25
CA MET A 317 0.12 -4.89 5.35
C MET A 317 -0.11 -6.38 5.64
N HIS A 318 -0.74 -6.75 6.77
CA HIS A 318 -1.06 -8.16 7.05
C HIS A 318 -2.07 -8.71 6.05
N ARG A 319 -2.91 -7.84 5.49
CA ARG A 319 -3.92 -8.22 4.52
C ARG A 319 -3.39 -8.16 3.08
N PHE A 320 -2.18 -7.64 2.83
CA PHE A 320 -1.70 -7.40 1.46
C PHE A 320 -1.64 -8.71 0.67
N SER A 321 -1.62 -8.58 -0.67
CA SER A 321 -1.50 -9.74 -1.55
C SER A 321 -0.29 -10.61 -1.16
N TYR A 322 -0.38 -11.92 -1.37
CA TYR A 322 0.72 -12.85 -1.07
C TYR A 322 2.05 -12.37 -1.65
N ILE A 323 2.04 -11.88 -2.89
CA ILE A 323 3.25 -11.39 -3.57
C ILE A 323 3.85 -10.19 -2.82
N SER A 324 3.02 -9.24 -2.40
CA SER A 324 3.46 -8.06 -1.65
C SER A 324 4.02 -8.45 -0.27
N ARG A 325 3.33 -9.33 0.46
CA ARG A 325 3.79 -9.80 1.77
C ARG A 325 5.08 -10.61 1.65
N LYS A 326 5.19 -11.48 0.65
CA LYS A 326 6.40 -12.27 0.41
C LYS A 326 7.58 -11.38 0.03
N GLY A 327 7.36 -10.37 -0.81
CA GLY A 327 8.38 -9.39 -1.15
C GLY A 327 8.88 -8.63 0.09
N PHE A 328 7.96 -8.21 0.96
CA PHE A 328 8.33 -7.54 2.20
C PHE A 328 9.06 -8.47 3.19
N GLU A 329 8.60 -9.71 3.36
CA GLU A 329 9.27 -10.72 4.20
C GLU A 329 10.74 -10.91 3.77
N THR A 330 11.00 -11.04 2.46
CA THR A 330 12.38 -11.16 1.95
C THR A 330 13.23 -9.90 2.15
N PHE A 331 12.58 -8.77 2.40
CA PHE A 331 13.20 -7.47 2.60
C PHE A 331 13.37 -7.10 4.08
N LEU A 332 12.60 -7.71 4.97
CA LEU A 332 12.51 -7.40 6.40
C LEU A 332 13.88 -7.38 7.09
N ASP A 333 14.70 -8.41 6.86
CA ASP A 333 16.05 -8.51 7.47
C ASP A 333 17.03 -7.44 6.99
N ARG A 334 16.73 -6.81 5.85
CA ARG A 334 17.55 -5.75 5.23
C ARG A 334 17.08 -4.35 5.61
N LEU A 335 15.96 -4.19 6.33
CA LEU A 335 15.45 -2.87 6.74
C LEU A 335 16.51 -2.01 7.45
N LYS A 336 17.30 -2.63 8.34
CA LYS A 336 18.42 -1.99 9.06
C LYS A 336 19.58 -1.53 8.18
N LEU A 337 19.56 -1.84 6.89
CA LEU A 337 20.55 -1.38 5.91
C LEU A 337 19.94 -0.37 4.93
N CYS A 338 18.63 -0.16 4.96
CA CYS A 338 17.91 0.57 3.94
C CYS A 338 17.53 1.99 4.38
N CYS A 339 17.80 2.95 3.51
CA CYS A 339 17.18 4.27 3.56
C CYS A 339 15.89 4.22 2.76
N LEU A 340 14.76 4.25 3.44
CA LEU A 340 13.43 4.17 2.85
C LEU A 340 12.78 5.54 2.76
N ASP A 341 12.42 5.94 1.55
CA ASP A 341 11.57 7.09 1.32
C ASP A 341 10.13 6.62 1.23
N VAL A 342 9.29 7.14 2.12
CA VAL A 342 7.88 6.79 2.21
C VAL A 342 7.06 8.06 1.98
N GLY A 343 6.09 8.00 1.10
CA GLY A 343 5.15 9.08 0.87
C GLY A 343 3.75 8.56 0.55
N LEU A 344 2.77 9.44 0.70
CA LEU A 344 1.38 9.18 0.30
C LEU A 344 0.97 10.17 -0.78
N THR A 345 0.11 9.73 -1.69
CA THR A 345 -0.56 10.57 -2.69
C THR A 345 -2.01 10.14 -2.86
N ILE A 346 -2.84 11.03 -3.40
CA ILE A 346 -4.23 10.74 -3.76
C ILE A 346 -4.28 10.62 -5.27
N GLN A 347 -4.72 9.46 -5.76
CA GLN A 347 -4.74 9.17 -7.18
C GLN A 347 -5.71 10.08 -7.95
N GLY A 348 -5.19 10.72 -9.00
CA GLY A 348 -5.98 11.45 -9.98
C GLY A 348 -6.63 10.48 -10.97
N ASN A 349 -7.94 10.58 -11.13
CA ASN A 349 -8.76 9.83 -12.08
C ASN A 349 -9.31 10.73 -13.21
N LYS A 350 -9.19 12.05 -13.08
CA LYS A 350 -9.61 13.03 -14.09
C LYS A 350 -8.47 13.96 -14.47
N VAL A 351 -8.57 14.60 -15.63
CA VAL A 351 -7.48 15.43 -16.19
C VAL A 351 -7.22 16.65 -15.31
N GLU A 352 -8.27 17.24 -14.75
CA GLU A 352 -8.19 18.37 -13.82
C GLU A 352 -7.57 18.02 -12.46
N GLU A 353 -7.44 16.73 -12.14
CA GLU A 353 -6.79 16.23 -10.93
C GLU A 353 -5.30 15.92 -11.16
N LEU A 354 -4.76 16.25 -12.35
CA LEU A 354 -3.35 16.07 -12.71
C LEU A 354 -2.63 17.42 -12.85
N PRO A 355 -1.32 17.49 -12.55
CA PRO A 355 -0.49 16.42 -11.99
C PRO A 355 -0.89 16.08 -10.55
N GLU A 356 -0.72 14.81 -10.18
CA GLU A 356 -0.90 14.35 -8.80
C GLU A 356 0.05 15.09 -7.84
N GLN A 357 -0.35 15.21 -6.57
CA GLN A 357 0.41 15.93 -5.53
C GLN A 357 0.78 14.98 -4.38
N VAL A 358 1.86 15.30 -3.65
CA VAL A 358 2.26 14.52 -2.46
C VAL A 358 1.46 14.99 -1.26
N LEU A 359 0.80 14.04 -0.58
CA LEU A 359 0.05 14.30 0.65
C LEU A 359 1.02 14.53 1.82
N CYS A 360 1.96 13.61 1.99
CA CYS A 360 2.98 13.64 3.04
C CYS A 360 4.16 12.74 2.64
N CYS A 361 5.35 13.00 3.19
CA CYS A 361 6.52 12.14 2.97
C CYS A 361 7.56 12.25 4.08
N VAL A 362 8.32 11.17 4.28
CA VAL A 362 9.39 11.06 5.27
C VAL A 362 10.47 10.08 4.77
N ARG A 363 11.71 10.26 5.23
CA ARG A 363 12.78 9.27 5.05
C ARG A 363 13.04 8.55 6.36
N LEU A 364 13.08 7.22 6.30
CA LEU A 364 13.50 6.33 7.37
C LEU A 364 14.93 5.85 7.05
N ASN A 365 15.87 6.02 7.97
CA ASN A 365 17.28 5.71 7.76
C ASN A 365 17.64 4.46 8.57
N GLU A 366 17.84 3.33 7.89
CA GLU A 366 18.48 2.13 8.45
C GLU A 366 17.84 1.69 9.77
N ILE A 367 16.50 1.65 9.81
CA ILE A 367 15.75 1.33 11.03
C ILE A 367 15.95 -0.15 11.37
N ASP A 368 16.45 -0.42 12.59
CA ASP A 368 16.49 -1.76 13.16
C ASP A 368 15.30 -1.93 14.10
N TYR A 369 14.21 -2.53 13.60
CA TYR A 369 12.99 -2.72 14.36
C TYR A 369 13.22 -3.52 15.67
N ALA A 370 14.30 -4.31 15.75
CA ALA A 370 14.65 -5.05 16.94
C ALA A 370 15.10 -4.16 18.10
N ASN A 371 15.37 -2.86 17.88
CA ASN A 371 15.71 -1.92 18.95
C ASN A 371 14.49 -1.41 19.73
N TYR A 372 13.28 -1.53 19.17
CA TYR A 372 12.08 -0.89 19.69
C TYR A 372 11.30 -1.76 20.67
N GLN A 373 10.33 -1.14 21.34
CA GLN A 373 9.57 -1.73 22.45
C GLN A 373 8.13 -2.07 22.04
N GLN A 374 7.44 -2.80 22.89
CA GLN A 374 6.01 -3.06 22.70
C GLN A 374 5.17 -1.86 23.14
N LEU A 375 4.04 -1.62 22.47
CA LEU A 375 3.05 -0.64 22.92
C LEU A 375 1.99 -1.32 23.80
N GLY A 376 1.72 -0.75 24.97
CA GLY A 376 0.61 -1.17 25.83
C GLY A 376 -0.73 -0.85 25.18
N LEU A 377 -1.64 -1.84 25.19
CA LEU A 377 -3.03 -1.69 24.79
C LEU A 377 -3.84 -1.61 26.09
N GLU A 378 -4.14 -0.41 26.58
CA GLU A 378 -5.05 -0.24 27.73
C GLU A 378 -6.52 -0.46 27.36
#